data_AF-A0A8J5XX53-F1
#
_entry.id   AF-A0A8J5XX53-F1
#
_cell.length_a   1.000
_cell.length_b   1.000
_cell.length_c   1.000
_cell.angle_alpha   90.00
_cell.angle_beta   90.00
_cell.angle_gamma   90.00
#
_symmetry.space_group_name_H-M   'P 1'
#
loop_
_entity.id
_entity.type
_entity.pdbx_description
1 polymer ?
#
loop_
_entity_poly.entity_id
_entity_poly.type
_entity_poly.pdbx_seq_one_letter_code
_entity_poly.pdbx_strand_id
1 'polypeptide(L)'
;MESVHPWSSGSSAPKRWTATDEPAQALPAEVLPSTARSPRDVIMLVLNALRRPDEPYDDYGPQLAIAHSAPSNGASQLSPVQFAKYLSEESYVIFSEWDEMEIEDELQIAADGQRAYQEVLVRRANDASWTHINWTLVKHAGMWMTESVVTY
;
A
#
# COMPACT_ATOMS: atom_id res chain seq x y z
N MET A 1 -24.45 3.16 3.88
CA MET A 1 -23.78 2.95 2.58
C MET A 1 -22.46 2.32 2.91
N GLU A 2 -22.31 1.02 2.63
CA GLU A 2 -21.06 0.30 2.89
C GLU A 2 -20.06 0.64 1.78
N SER A 3 -18.97 1.30 2.14
CA SER A 3 -17.86 1.58 1.24
C SER A 3 -17.08 0.28 1.01
N VAL A 4 -17.01 -0.17 -0.24
CA VAL A 4 -16.19 -1.32 -0.64
C VAL A 4 -14.75 -0.84 -0.74
N HIS A 5 -13.97 -1.10 0.30
CA HIS A 5 -12.57 -0.71 0.38
C HIS A 5 -11.70 -1.77 -0.33
N PRO A 6 -10.86 -1.41 -1.33
CA PRO A 6 -10.00 -2.39 -2.02
C PRO A 6 -8.99 -3.12 -1.12
N TRP A 7 -8.81 -2.65 0.13
CA TRP A 7 -7.90 -3.21 1.12
C TRP A 7 -8.62 -3.98 2.24
N SER A 8 -9.96 -4.04 2.25
CA SER A 8 -10.71 -4.91 3.17
C SER A 8 -11.23 -6.14 2.44
N SER A 9 -11.16 -7.30 3.10
CA SER A 9 -11.63 -8.57 2.57
C SER A 9 -13.16 -8.59 2.48
N GLY A 10 -13.71 -7.97 1.45
CA GLY A 10 -15.14 -7.86 1.16
C GLY A 10 -15.36 -7.59 -0.32
N SER A 11 -15.56 -8.66 -1.09
CA SER A 11 -15.70 -8.65 -2.54
C SER A 11 -16.86 -7.78 -3.06
N SER A 12 -16.55 -6.85 -3.97
CA SER A 12 -17.35 -6.55 -5.17
C SER A 12 -16.50 -5.71 -6.12
N ALA A 13 -15.84 -6.37 -7.09
CA ALA A 13 -15.11 -5.71 -8.15
C ALA A 13 -16.06 -4.88 -9.04
N PRO A 14 -15.87 -3.56 -9.21
CA PRO A 14 -16.66 -2.80 -10.16
C PRO A 14 -16.11 -2.95 -11.59
N LYS A 15 -17.06 -3.07 -12.53
CA LYS A 15 -17.01 -2.94 -14.00
C LYS A 15 -15.62 -2.99 -14.67
N ARG A 16 -15.47 -3.99 -15.55
CA ARG A 16 -14.43 -4.12 -16.58
C ARG A 16 -14.03 -2.76 -17.20
N TRP A 17 -12.89 -2.23 -16.76
CA TRP A 17 -12.23 -1.07 -17.37
C TRP A 17 -11.37 -1.58 -18.52
N THR A 18 -11.62 -1.11 -19.75
CA THR A 18 -10.85 -1.51 -20.92
C THR A 18 -9.54 -0.71 -20.97
N ALA A 19 -8.44 -1.45 -21.09
CA ALA A 19 -7.06 -1.00 -21.07
C ALA A 19 -6.74 0.15 -22.03
N THR A 20 -6.17 1.24 -21.49
CA THR A 20 -4.96 1.89 -22.03
C THR A 20 -4.22 2.65 -20.89
N ASP A 21 -4.05 2.03 -19.71
CA ASP A 21 -3.34 2.63 -18.56
C ASP A 21 -2.13 1.78 -18.16
N GLU A 22 -1.31 1.32 -19.11
CA GLU A 22 0.00 0.77 -18.74
C GLU A 22 0.88 1.91 -18.20
N PRO A 23 1.67 1.67 -17.14
CA PRO A 23 2.57 2.69 -16.65
C PRO A 23 3.53 3.11 -17.76
N ALA A 24 3.65 4.42 -17.99
CA ALA A 24 4.51 4.98 -19.02
C ALA A 24 6.00 4.62 -18.82
N GLN A 25 6.36 4.26 -17.58
CA GLN A 25 7.72 3.90 -17.18
C GLN A 25 7.73 2.66 -16.29
N ALA A 26 8.70 1.77 -16.52
CA ALA A 26 8.91 0.60 -15.67
C ALA A 26 9.59 1.00 -14.36
N LEU A 27 9.19 0.35 -13.26
CA LEU A 27 9.86 0.52 -11.97
C LEU A 27 11.32 0.03 -12.05
N PRO A 28 12.27 0.73 -11.41
CA PRO A 28 13.65 0.25 -11.24
C PRO A 28 13.69 -1.12 -10.54
N ALA A 29 14.66 -1.97 -10.90
CA ALA A 29 14.79 -3.30 -10.32
C ALA A 29 14.99 -3.28 -8.79
N GLU A 30 15.62 -2.22 -8.29
CA GLU A 30 15.95 -1.99 -6.89
C GLU A 30 14.72 -1.78 -6.01
N VAL A 31 13.56 -1.46 -6.59
CA VAL A 31 12.31 -1.25 -5.86
C VAL A 31 11.29 -2.37 -6.11
N LEU A 32 11.52 -3.28 -7.07
CA LEU A 32 10.65 -4.43 -7.32
C LEU A 32 10.70 -5.44 -6.17
N PRO A 33 9.61 -6.19 -5.86
CA PRO A 33 9.59 -7.22 -4.83
C PRO A 33 10.82 -8.14 -4.84
N SER A 34 11.33 -8.47 -3.67
CA SER A 34 12.56 -9.24 -3.50
C SER A 34 12.52 -10.04 -2.21
N THR A 35 13.12 -11.24 -2.23
CA THR A 35 13.21 -12.12 -1.06
C THR A 35 14.16 -11.59 0.01
N ALA A 36 14.97 -10.56 -0.32
CA ALA A 36 15.91 -9.94 0.58
C ALA A 36 15.30 -8.84 1.46
N ARG A 37 14.11 -8.31 1.13
CA ARG A 37 13.46 -7.25 1.92
C ARG A 37 12.71 -7.83 3.10
N SER A 38 12.83 -7.18 4.26
CA SER A 38 11.98 -7.49 5.41
C SER A 38 10.56 -6.93 5.22
N PRO A 39 9.56 -7.41 5.98
CA PRO A 39 8.21 -6.82 5.94
C PRO A 39 8.23 -5.32 6.24
N ARG A 40 9.04 -4.90 7.21
CA ARG A 40 9.17 -3.49 7.59
C ARG A 40 9.71 -2.66 6.43
N ASP A 41 10.71 -3.16 5.70
CA ASP A 41 11.25 -2.43 4.54
C ASP A 41 10.20 -2.28 3.42
N VAL A 42 9.34 -3.28 3.22
CA VAL A 42 8.24 -3.20 2.25
C VAL A 42 7.23 -2.12 2.65
N ILE A 43 6.80 -2.10 3.92
CA ILE A 43 5.89 -1.07 4.44
C ILE A 43 6.48 0.32 4.23
N MET A 44 7.73 0.52 4.65
CA MET A 44 8.39 1.82 4.54
C MET A 44 8.60 2.24 3.09
N LEU A 45 8.96 1.31 2.21
CA LEU A 45 9.14 1.59 0.79
C LEU A 45 7.83 2.07 0.16
N VAL A 46 6.73 1.35 0.39
CA VAL A 46 5.43 1.70 -0.17
C VAL A 46 4.90 2.99 0.43
N LEU A 47 4.91 3.13 1.76
CA LEU A 47 4.37 4.31 2.43
C LEU A 47 5.11 5.60 2.05
N ASN A 48 6.44 5.54 1.90
CA ASN A 48 7.21 6.69 1.41
C ASN A 48 6.92 7.01 -0.06
N ALA A 49 6.72 6.00 -0.91
CA ALA A 49 6.34 6.22 -2.30
C ALA A 49 4.94 6.84 -2.42
N LEU A 50 4.01 6.44 -1.57
CA LEU A 50 2.65 7.02 -1.53
C LEU A 50 2.62 8.45 -0.98
N ARG A 51 3.58 8.85 -0.14
CA ARG A 51 3.74 10.25 0.31
C ARG A 51 4.04 11.20 -0.84
N ARG A 52 4.73 10.72 -1.88
CA ARG A 52 5.05 11.49 -3.09
C ARG A 52 4.66 10.68 -4.32
N PRO A 53 3.34 10.54 -4.57
CA PRO A 53 2.82 9.56 -5.51
C PRO A 53 3.30 9.80 -6.94
N ASP A 54 3.68 11.03 -7.29
CA ASP A 54 4.12 11.44 -8.63
C ASP A 54 5.64 11.70 -8.73
N GLU A 55 6.43 11.30 -7.73
CA GLU A 55 7.90 11.39 -7.80
C GLU A 55 8.51 9.98 -7.92
N PRO A 56 9.40 9.72 -8.91
CA PRO A 56 10.03 10.68 -9.83
C PRO A 56 9.24 10.95 -11.13
N TYR A 57 8.09 10.31 -11.32
CA TYR A 57 7.17 10.53 -12.44
C TYR A 57 5.73 10.24 -12.00
N ASP A 58 4.76 10.73 -12.76
CA ASP A 58 3.32 10.58 -12.49
C ASP A 58 2.93 9.13 -12.16
N ASP A 59 2.14 8.94 -11.10
CA ASP A 59 1.67 7.64 -10.61
C ASP A 59 2.77 6.64 -10.18
N TYR A 60 4.01 7.07 -9.95
CA TYR A 60 5.09 6.20 -9.43
C TYR A 60 4.72 5.48 -8.12
N GLY A 61 4.24 6.22 -7.13
CA GLY A 61 3.82 5.66 -5.84
C GLY A 61 2.71 4.62 -5.97
N PRO A 62 1.61 4.93 -6.68
CA PRO A 62 0.58 3.96 -7.06
C PRO A 62 1.15 2.71 -7.75
N GLN A 63 2.02 2.87 -8.76
CA GLN A 63 2.64 1.74 -9.46
C GLN A 63 3.47 0.87 -8.51
N LEU A 64 4.25 1.47 -7.62
CA LEU A 64 5.04 0.77 -6.62
C LEU A 64 4.14 0.02 -5.62
N ALA A 65 3.08 0.66 -5.12
CA ALA A 65 2.14 0.03 -4.21
C ALA A 65 1.46 -1.20 -4.84
N ILE A 66 1.06 -1.10 -6.12
CA ILE A 66 0.50 -2.23 -6.90
C ILE A 66 1.54 -3.36 -7.03
N ALA A 67 2.79 -3.04 -7.36
CA ALA A 67 3.85 -4.05 -7.51
C ALA A 67 4.14 -4.81 -6.21
N HIS A 68 3.96 -4.17 -5.04
CA HIS A 68 4.09 -4.81 -3.72
C HIS A 68 2.79 -5.38 -3.17
N SER A 69 1.67 -5.30 -3.90
CA SER A 69 0.40 -5.89 -3.49
C SER A 69 0.35 -7.38 -3.80
N ALA A 70 -0.02 -8.20 -2.81
CA ALA A 70 -0.19 -9.62 -3.00
C ALA A 70 -1.30 -9.91 -4.04
N PRO A 71 -1.29 -11.05 -4.74
CA PRO A 71 -2.38 -11.40 -5.68
C PRO A 71 -3.77 -11.46 -5.04
N SER A 72 -3.85 -11.68 -3.72
CA SER A 72 -5.10 -11.65 -2.94
C SER A 72 -5.58 -10.23 -2.61
N ASN A 73 -4.72 -9.22 -2.74
CA ASN A 73 -5.06 -7.82 -2.52
C ASN A 73 -5.70 -7.25 -3.79
N GLY A 74 -6.87 -6.63 -3.66
CA GLY A 74 -7.62 -6.05 -4.79
C GLY A 74 -6.84 -4.98 -5.55
N ALA A 75 -5.93 -4.28 -4.88
CA ALA A 75 -5.04 -3.30 -5.52
C ALA A 75 -4.13 -3.90 -6.60
N SER A 76 -3.79 -5.20 -6.51
CA SER A 76 -2.94 -5.88 -7.51
C SER A 76 -3.56 -5.92 -8.91
N GLN A 77 -4.86 -5.65 -9.03
CA GLN A 77 -5.61 -5.66 -10.28
C GLN A 77 -5.89 -4.25 -10.84
N LEU A 78 -5.45 -3.20 -10.14
CA LEU A 78 -5.65 -1.82 -10.57
C LEU A 78 -4.53 -1.37 -11.51
N SER A 79 -4.85 -0.41 -12.39
CA SER A 79 -3.82 0.42 -13.03
C SER A 79 -3.29 1.47 -12.04
N PRO A 80 -2.08 2.01 -12.24
CA PRO A 80 -1.55 3.10 -11.42
C PRO A 80 -2.51 4.30 -11.36
N VAL A 81 -3.06 4.71 -12.51
CA VAL A 81 -4.05 5.79 -12.62
C VAL A 81 -5.32 5.52 -11.80
N GLN A 82 -5.81 4.27 -11.80
CA GLN A 82 -6.97 3.90 -10.98
C GLN A 82 -6.65 3.95 -9.49
N PHE A 83 -5.48 3.47 -9.11
CA PHE A 83 -5.03 3.51 -7.72
C PHE A 83 -4.81 4.95 -7.24
N ALA A 84 -4.24 5.83 -8.07
CA ALA A 84 -4.08 7.25 -7.78
C ALA A 84 -5.42 7.94 -7.48
N LYS A 85 -6.48 7.59 -8.21
CA LYS A 85 -7.84 8.08 -7.92
C LYS A 85 -8.32 7.66 -6.53
N TYR A 86 -8.06 6.42 -6.11
CA TYR A 86 -8.41 5.99 -4.75
C TYR A 86 -7.64 6.79 -3.69
N LEU A 87 -6.35 7.07 -3.90
CA LEU A 87 -5.56 7.89 -2.95
C LEU A 87 -6.13 9.31 -2.78
N SER A 88 -6.82 9.84 -3.79
CA SER A 88 -7.48 11.15 -3.71
C SER A 88 -8.80 11.14 -2.92
N GLU A 89 -9.33 9.96 -2.58
CA GLU A 89 -10.55 9.85 -1.76
C GLU A 89 -10.24 10.15 -0.29
N GLU A 90 -11.19 10.77 0.43
CA GLU A 90 -11.04 11.21 1.82
C GLU A 90 -10.57 10.10 2.77
N SER A 91 -10.98 8.85 2.52
CA SER A 91 -10.58 7.70 3.34
C SER A 91 -9.13 7.23 3.11
N TYR A 92 -8.47 7.69 2.05
CA TYR A 92 -7.14 7.23 1.64
C TYR A 92 -6.13 8.37 1.51
N VAL A 93 -6.58 9.62 1.55
CA VAL A 93 -5.71 10.80 1.43
C VAL A 93 -4.61 10.83 2.50
N ILE A 94 -4.82 10.18 3.64
CA ILE A 94 -3.82 10.08 4.71
C ILE A 94 -2.53 9.37 4.28
N PHE A 95 -2.56 8.51 3.26
CA PHE A 95 -1.36 7.84 2.74
C PHE A 95 -0.45 8.81 1.97
N SER A 96 -0.99 9.91 1.46
CA SER A 96 -0.27 10.97 0.75
C SER A 96 -0.07 12.24 1.59
N GLU A 97 -0.94 12.51 2.57
CA GLU A 97 -0.95 13.75 3.35
C GLU A 97 -0.58 13.52 4.82
N TRP A 98 0.66 13.12 5.05
CA TRP A 98 1.27 13.01 6.37
C TRP A 98 2.65 13.66 6.42
N ASP A 99 3.01 14.21 7.58
CA ASP A 99 4.29 14.87 7.83
C ASP A 99 5.19 14.04 8.74
N GLU A 100 4.58 13.45 9.75
CA GLU A 100 5.22 12.67 10.80
C GLU A 100 4.72 11.22 10.76
N MET A 101 5.61 10.31 11.15
CA MET A 101 5.36 8.88 11.17
C MET A 101 6.06 8.24 12.36
N GLU A 102 5.36 7.35 13.03
CA GLU A 102 5.86 6.52 14.13
C GLU A 102 5.53 5.05 13.89
N ILE A 103 6.39 4.17 14.41
CA ILE A 103 6.13 2.73 14.44
C ILE A 103 5.89 2.39 15.91
N GLU A 104 4.62 2.15 16.30
CA GLU A 104 4.26 1.92 17.71
C GLU A 104 4.82 0.59 18.22
N ASP A 105 4.67 -0.45 17.40
CA ASP A 105 4.85 -1.84 17.84
C ASP A 105 6.02 -2.56 17.15
N GLU A 106 6.49 -3.62 17.81
CA GLU A 106 7.37 -4.59 17.17
C GLU A 106 6.64 -5.30 16.03
N LEU A 107 7.37 -5.52 14.94
CA LEU A 107 6.88 -6.32 13.81
C LEU A 107 6.55 -7.73 14.29
N GLN A 108 5.29 -8.13 14.14
CA GLN A 108 4.85 -9.47 14.53
C GLN A 108 4.89 -10.40 13.32
N ILE A 109 5.62 -11.51 13.43
CA ILE A 109 5.61 -12.58 12.42
C ILE A 109 4.73 -13.72 12.93
N ALA A 110 3.78 -14.16 12.11
CA ALA A 110 2.93 -15.31 12.42
C ALA A 110 3.79 -16.58 12.63
N ALA A 111 3.27 -17.53 13.42
CA ALA A 111 4.01 -18.75 13.78
C ALA A 111 4.42 -19.62 12.57
N ASP A 112 3.68 -19.53 11.46
CA ASP A 112 3.98 -20.21 10.20
C ASP A 112 5.05 -19.50 9.34
N GLY A 113 5.47 -18.31 9.76
CA GLY A 113 6.40 -17.45 9.03
C GLY A 113 5.87 -16.94 7.68
N GLN A 114 4.57 -17.07 7.42
CA GLN A 114 3.94 -16.69 6.14
C GLN A 114 3.22 -15.35 6.19
N ARG A 115 2.92 -14.83 7.39
CA ARG A 115 2.29 -13.53 7.58
C ARG A 115 3.07 -12.64 8.53
N ALA A 116 2.95 -11.34 8.32
CA ALA A 116 3.53 -10.31 9.17
C ALA A 116 2.51 -9.19 9.43
N TYR A 117 2.54 -8.62 10.63
CA TYR A 117 1.65 -7.56 11.07
C TYR A 117 2.46 -6.42 11.66
N GLN A 118 2.13 -5.19 11.28
CA GLN A 118 2.78 -3.99 11.79
C GLN A 118 1.79 -2.84 11.76
N GLU A 119 1.67 -2.15 12.88
CA GLU A 119 0.98 -0.87 12.97
C GLU A 119 1.97 0.27 12.71
N VAL A 120 1.53 1.24 11.90
CA VAL A 120 2.25 2.48 11.62
C VAL A 120 1.31 3.65 11.90
N LEU A 121 1.80 4.65 12.62
CA LEU A 121 1.06 5.85 12.95
C LEU A 121 1.55 6.96 12.03
N VAL A 122 0.62 7.71 11.47
CA VAL A 122 0.95 8.90 10.68
C VAL A 122 0.09 10.08 11.12
N ARG A 123 0.62 11.29 10.98
CA ARG A 123 -0.14 12.53 11.18
C ARG A 123 0.42 13.67 10.35
N ARG A 124 -0.39 14.71 10.16
CA ARG A 124 0.08 16.01 9.65
C ARG A 124 0.72 16.79 10.79
N ALA A 125 1.66 17.69 10.49
CA ALA A 125 2.50 18.36 11.48
C ALA A 125 1.72 19.21 12.50
N ASN A 126 0.43 19.50 12.23
CA ASN A 126 -0.43 20.29 13.10
C ASN A 126 -1.66 19.51 13.60
N ASP A 127 -1.78 18.23 13.28
CA ASP A 127 -2.90 17.41 13.72
C ASP A 127 -2.63 16.89 15.14
N ALA A 128 -3.63 17.00 16.01
CA ALA A 128 -3.54 16.52 17.38
C ALA A 128 -3.65 14.99 17.49
N SER A 129 -4.21 14.34 16.47
CA SER A 129 -4.48 12.90 16.43
C SER A 129 -3.59 12.20 15.41
N TRP A 130 -3.11 11.02 15.80
CA TRP A 130 -2.48 10.07 14.89
C TRP A 130 -3.55 9.23 14.19
N THR A 131 -3.35 8.92 12.91
CA THR A 131 -4.09 7.89 12.19
C THR A 131 -3.31 6.60 12.28
N HIS A 132 -3.99 5.53 12.68
CA HIS A 132 -3.41 4.20 12.81
C HIS A 132 -3.56 3.45 11.49
N ILE A 133 -2.47 2.89 11.00
CA ILE A 133 -2.43 2.15 9.74
C ILE A 133 -1.92 0.74 10.04
N ASN A 134 -2.85 -0.22 10.09
CA ASN A 134 -2.53 -1.62 10.31
C ASN A 134 -2.20 -2.31 9.00
N TRP A 135 -0.94 -2.73 8.85
CA TRP A 135 -0.47 -3.50 7.71
C TRP A 135 -0.51 -5.00 8.00
N THR A 136 -1.07 -5.75 7.05
CA THR A 136 -0.89 -7.20 6.96
C THR A 136 -0.12 -7.52 5.69
N LEU A 137 0.98 -8.24 5.83
CA LEU A 137 1.77 -8.76 4.71
C LEU A 137 1.70 -10.27 4.69
N VAL A 138 1.74 -10.83 3.49
CA VAL A 138 1.83 -12.26 3.23
C VAL A 138 3.07 -12.56 2.40
N LYS A 139 3.67 -13.72 2.63
CA LYS A 139 4.80 -14.20 1.84
C LYS A 139 4.30 -14.87 0.57
N HIS A 140 4.65 -14.33 -0.59
CA HIS A 140 4.33 -14.88 -1.90
C HIS A 140 5.61 -15.12 -2.70
N ALA A 141 5.86 -16.36 -3.13
CA ALA A 141 7.10 -16.78 -3.78
C ALA A 141 8.38 -16.34 -3.01
N GLY A 142 8.31 -16.36 -1.66
CA GLY A 142 9.41 -15.96 -0.78
C GLY A 142 9.55 -14.46 -0.53
N MET A 143 8.76 -13.62 -1.20
CA MET A 143 8.76 -12.15 -1.07
C MET A 143 7.62 -11.70 -0.17
N TRP A 144 7.86 -10.70 0.68
CA TRP A 144 6.79 -10.08 1.46
C TRP A 144 5.98 -9.13 0.58
N MET A 145 4.66 -9.26 0.62
CA MET A 145 3.73 -8.45 -0.18
C MET A 145 2.54 -8.03 0.68
N THR A 146 1.99 -6.85 0.42
CA THR A 146 0.85 -6.29 1.14
C THR A 146 -0.42 -7.08 0.84
N GLU A 147 -0.98 -7.75 1.84
CA GLU A 147 -2.26 -8.47 1.75
C GLU A 147 -3.42 -7.52 2.00
N SER A 148 -3.32 -6.67 3.02
CA SER A 148 -4.33 -5.67 3.37
C SER A 148 -3.75 -4.53 4.20
N VAL A 149 -4.47 -3.41 4.20
CA VAL A 149 -4.24 -2.28 5.13
C VAL A 149 -5.59 -1.76 5.59
N VAL A 150 -5.66 -1.46 6.88
CA VAL A 150 -6.84 -0.91 7.53
C VAL A 150 -6.43 0.34 8.29
N THR A 151 -7.22 1.41 8.15
CA THR A 151 -7.01 2.69 8.82
C THR A 151 -8.13 2.97 9.83
N TYR A 152 -7.81 3.54 10.99
CA TYR A 152 -8.79 3.97 12.01
C TYR A 152 -8.28 5.16 12.83
#